data_AF-A0A9E5L061-F1
#
_entry.id   AF-A0A9E5L061-F1
#
_cell.length_a   1.000
_cell.length_b   1.000
_cell.length_c   1.000
_cell.angle_alpha   90.00
_cell.angle_beta   90.00
_cell.angle_gamma   90.00
#
_symmetry.space_group_name_H-M   'P 1'
#
loop_
_entity.id
_entity.type
_entity.pdbx_description
1 polymer ?
#
loop_
_entity_poly.entity_id
_entity_poly.type
_entity_poly.pdbx_seq_one_letter_code
_entity_poly.pdbx_strand_id
1 'polypeptide(L)' 'MTEFPRETLEVLRQPIEDKTIVISRVAGTIQYPASFMFVASMNPCKCGYYKDPVKPCICSLFDIKKYQNKIS' A
#
# COMPACT_ATOMS: atom_id res chain seq x y z
N MET A 1 -1.50 3.71 1.96
CA MET A 1 -1.37 2.78 0.80
C MET A 1 -1.94 3.39 -0.47
N THR A 2 -3.19 3.84 -0.43
CA THR A 2 -3.89 4.56 -1.50
C THR A 2 -3.17 5.80 -2.05
N GLU A 3 -2.19 6.32 -1.31
CA GLU A 3 -1.30 7.44 -1.63
C GLU A 3 -0.06 7.03 -2.43
N PHE A 4 0.30 5.74 -2.44
CA PHE A 4 1.43 5.22 -3.20
C PHE A 4 0.97 4.71 -4.57
N PRO A 5 1.82 4.78 -5.61
CA PRO A 5 1.54 4.13 -6.88
C PRO A 5 1.33 2.63 -6.68
N ARG A 6 0.37 2.05 -7.42
CA ARG A 6 0.05 0.61 -7.35
C ARG A 6 1.30 -0.22 -7.58
N GLU A 7 2.08 0.10 -8.61
CA GLU A 7 3.33 -0.59 -8.96
C GLU A 7 4.31 -0.66 -7.79
N THR A 8 4.43 0.40 -7.01
CA THR A 8 5.31 0.42 -5.82
C THR A 8 4.83 -0.54 -4.74
N LEU A 9 3.52 -0.66 -4.54
CA LEU A 9 2.94 -1.60 -3.57
C LEU A 9 3.07 -3.05 -4.04
N GLU A 10 2.87 -3.31 -5.33
CA GLU A 10 3.03 -4.66 -5.90
C GLU A 10 4.46 -5.18 -5.76
N VAL A 11 5.47 -4.29 -5.85
CA VAL A 11 6.88 -4.66 -5.61
C VAL A 11 7.10 -5.16 -4.17
N LEU A 12 6.31 -4.70 -3.19
CA LEU A 12 6.40 -5.17 -1.80
C LEU A 12 5.81 -6.58 -1.59
N ARG A 13 5.00 -7.09 -2.54
CA ARG A 13 4.34 -8.39 -2.43
C ARG A 13 5.34 -9.52 -2.29
N GLN A 14 6.35 -9.54 -3.16
CA GLN A 14 7.37 -10.59 -3.17
C GLN A 14 8.24 -10.60 -1.89
N PRO A 15 8.80 -9.47 -1.40
CA PRO A 15 9.50 -9.44 -0.10
C PRO A 15 8.65 -9.90 1.09
N ILE A 16 7.36 -9.54 1.12
CA ILE A 16 6.47 -9.89 2.24
C ILE A 16 6.11 -11.37 2.23
N GLU A 17 5.88 -11.95 1.05
CA GLU A 17 5.53 -13.37 0.87
C GLU A 17 6.76 -14.28 1.02
N ASP A 18 7.82 -14.00 0.26
CA ASP A 18 8.99 -14.88 0.14
C ASP A 18 10.07 -14.58 1.20
N LYS A 19 9.94 -13.47 1.93
CA LYS A 19 10.93 -12.98 2.91
C LYS A 19 12.34 -12.82 2.33
N THR A 20 12.46 -12.70 1.02
CA THR A 20 13.72 -12.49 0.29
C THR A 20 13.52 -11.56 -0.89
N ILE A 21 14.58 -10.93 -1.37
CA ILE A 21 14.58 -10.13 -2.60
C ILE A 21 15.70 -10.60 -3.53
N VAL A 22 15.44 -10.50 -4.83
CA VAL A 22 16.42 -10.82 -5.87
C VAL A 22 16.81 -9.53 -6.61
N ILE A 23 18.09 -9.21 -6.62
CA ILE A 23 18.63 -8.05 -7.32
C ILE A 23 19.43 -8.53 -8.53
N SER A 24 18.91 -8.25 -9.72
CA SER A 24 19.56 -8.56 -11.00
C SER A 24 20.19 -7.30 -11.58
N ARG A 25 21.50 -7.34 -11.84
CA ARG A 25 22.28 -6.27 -12.47
C ARG A 25 23.14 -6.87 -13.58
N VAL A 26 23.78 -6.02 -14.40
CA VAL A 26 24.66 -6.46 -15.50
C VAL A 26 25.77 -7.40 -15.00
N ALA A 27 26.27 -7.17 -13.78
CA ALA A 27 27.32 -7.98 -13.16
C ALA A 27 26.83 -9.31 -12.55
N GLY A 28 25.52 -9.59 -12.54
CA GLY A 28 24.94 -10.82 -12.02
C GLY A 28 23.68 -10.63 -11.17
N THR A 29 23.23 -11.74 -10.60
CA THR A 29 22.01 -11.83 -9.78
C THR A 29 22.36 -12.27 -8.37
N ILE A 30 21.90 -11.54 -7.36
CA ILE A 30 22.15 -11.83 -5.94
C ILE A 30 20.83 -11.83 -5.18
N GLN A 31 20.66 -12.78 -4.26
CA GLN A 31 19.50 -12.89 -3.37
C GLN A 31 19.86 -12.40 -1.96
N TYR A 32 19.01 -11.54 -1.38
CA TYR A 32 19.16 -11.03 -0.02
C TYR A 32 17.96 -11.40 0.86
N PRO A 33 18.15 -11.62 2.17
CA PRO A 33 17.05 -11.80 3.11
C PRO A 33 16.26 -10.50 3.30
N ALA A 34 14.94 -10.62 3.40
CA ALA A 34 13.99 -9.54 3.62
C ALA A 34 12.89 -9.94 4.62
N SER A 35 13.26 -10.60 5.71
CA SER A 35 12.34 -10.99 6.79
C SER A 35 12.13 -9.82 7.75
N PHE A 36 11.12 -8.99 7.50
CA PHE A 36 10.76 -7.85 8.35
C PHE A 36 9.27 -7.86 8.70
N MET A 37 8.89 -7.12 9.74
CA MET A 37 7.49 -6.87 10.07
C MET A 37 7.00 -5.66 9.29
N PHE A 38 5.96 -5.85 8.46
CA PHE A 38 5.35 -4.76 7.72
C PHE A 38 4.12 -4.21 8.48
N VAL A 39 4.17 -2.93 8.85
CA VAL A 39 3.06 -2.22 9.48
C VAL A 39 2.68 -1.05 8.58
N ALA A 40 1.40 -0.96 8.22
CA ALA A 40 0.90 0.09 7.33
C ALA A 40 -0.46 0.61 7.81
N SER A 41 -0.73 1.88 7.46
CA SER A 41 -2.04 2.50 7.62
C SER A 41 -2.48 3.15 6.30
N MET A 42 -3.76 3.47 6.23
CA MET A 42 -4.36 4.17 5.10
C MET A 42 -5.46 5.08 5.62
N ASN A 43 -5.69 6.18 4.93
CA ASN A 43 -6.86 7.00 5.21
C ASN A 43 -8.13 6.23 4.80
N PRO A 44 -9.27 6.41 5.49
CA PRO A 44 -10.52 5.71 5.16
C PRO A 44 -11.21 6.30 3.91
N CYS A 45 -10.87 7.52 3.53
CA CYS A 45 -11.28 8.24 2.32
C CYS A 45 -10.29 9.38 2.01
N LYS A 46 -10.45 10.09 0.88
CA LYS A 46 -9.56 11.22 0.51
C LYS A 46 -9.50 12.35 1.55
N CYS A 47 -10.61 12.65 2.23
CA CYS A 47 -10.63 13.71 3.24
C CYS A 47 -10.21 13.24 4.65
N GLY A 48 -10.03 11.93 4.85
CA GLY A 48 -9.58 11.35 6.12
C GLY A 48 -10.67 11.14 7.18
N TYR A 49 -11.86 11.74 7.04
CA TYR A 49 -12.88 11.78 8.11
C TYR A 49 -14.06 10.81 7.92
N TYR A 50 -13.93 9.80 7.05
CA TYR A 50 -15.00 8.82 6.90
C TYR A 50 -15.20 8.03 8.21
N LYS A 51 -16.41 8.15 8.80
CA LYS A 51 -16.81 7.62 10.12
C LYS A 51 -16.15 8.32 11.32
N ASP A 52 -15.58 9.52 11.15
CA ASP A 52 -15.08 10.30 12.27
C ASP A 52 -16.27 10.84 13.12
N PRO A 53 -16.25 10.71 14.46
CA PRO A 53 -17.35 11.12 15.33
C PRO A 53 -17.42 12.64 15.58
N VAL A 54 -16.35 13.38 15.27
CA VAL A 54 -16.22 14.81 15.55
C VAL A 54 -16.25 15.64 14.27
N LYS A 55 -15.58 15.18 13.21
CA LYS A 55 -15.46 15.90 11.93
C LYS A 55 -16.28 15.22 10.83
N PRO A 56 -17.20 15.92 10.15
CA PRO A 56 -17.97 15.33 9.07
C PRO A 56 -17.10 15.06 7.83
N CYS A 57 -17.32 13.89 7.22
CA CYS A 57 -16.74 13.55 5.93
C CYS A 57 -17.39 14.34 4.80
N ILE A 58 -16.58 14.95 3.93
CA ILE A 58 -17.04 15.71 2.76
C ILE A 58 -17.05 14.88 1.46
N CYS A 59 -16.53 13.65 1.48
CA CYS A 59 -16.51 12.78 0.31
C CYS A 59 -17.88 12.12 0.07
N SER A 60 -18.27 11.98 -1.20
CA SER A 60 -19.44 11.17 -1.57
C SER A 60 -19.20 9.67 -1.31
N LEU A 61 -20.27 8.88 -1.15
CA LEU A 61 -20.16 7.43 -0.99
C LEU A 61 -19.47 6.77 -2.20
N PHE A 62 -19.68 7.32 -3.40
CA PHE A 62 -19.00 6.86 -4.62
C PHE A 62 -17.49 7.11 -4.54
N ASP A 63 -17.07 8.31 -4.11
CA ASP A 63 -15.66 8.65 -3.97
C ASP A 63 -14.97 7.81 -2.88
N ILE A 64 -15.67 7.50 -1.80
CA ILE A 64 -15.18 6.64 -0.73
C ILE A 64 -14.90 5.23 -1.27
N LYS A 65 -15.89 4.62 -1.94
CA LYS A 65 -15.72 3.29 -2.56
C LYS A 65 -14.59 3.29 -3.57
N LYS A 66 -14.55 4.30 -4.45
CA LYS A 66 -13.50 4.46 -5.47
C LYS A 66 -12.11 4.58 -4.85
N TYR A 67 -12.00 5.31 -3.73
CA TYR A 67 -10.74 5.48 -3.02
C TYR A 67 -10.26 4.19 -2.36
N GLN A 68 -11.15 3.46 -1.67
CA GLN A 68 -10.83 2.19 -1.00
C GLN A 68 -10.42 1.10 -2.00
N ASN A 69 -11.07 1.07 -3.18
CA ASN A 69 -10.75 0.09 -4.23
C ASN A 69 -9.36 0.26 -4.84
N LYS A 70 -8.63 1.35 -4.57
CA LYS A 70 -7.25 1.52 -5.08
C LYS A 70 -6.25 0.50 -4.51
N ILE A 71 -6.58 -0.13 -3.39
CA ILE A 71 -5.71 -1.13 -2.74
C ILE A 71 -5.94 -2.54 -3.29
N SER A 72 -7.08 -2.77 -3.96
CA SER A 72 -7.51 -4.10 -4.37
C SER A 72 -6.96 -4.54 -5.73
#